data_AF-A0A3Q0L5I6-F1
#
_entry.id   AF-A0A3Q0L5I6-F1
#
_cell.length_a   1.000
_cell.length_b   1.000
_cell.length_c   1.000
_cell.angle_alpha   90.00
_cell.angle_beta   90.00
_cell.angle_gamma   90.00
#
_symmetry.space_group_name_H-M   'P 1'
#
loop_
_entity.id
_entity.type
_entity.pdbx_description
1 polymer ?
#
loop_
_entity_poly.entity_id
_entity_poly.type
_entity_poly.pdbx_seq_one_letter_code
_entity_poly.pdbx_strand_id
1 'polypeptide(L)'
;MELDKFVTKTLLMISKGVYDAQNSSPEYGVKVNELPITSFSRNDPLSQNGTFMQNVTFDVAITTEEVSEGDAKISVLGLSLGKNGSFTDVYSSRIKFTIPLSFPRSSLDKQ
;
A
#
# COMPACT_ATOMS: atom_id res chain seq x y z
N MET A 1 -6.22 21.81 6.21
CA MET A 1 -6.24 20.54 6.99
C MET A 1 -5.05 20.48 7.96
N GLU A 2 -5.30 20.12 9.22
CA GLU A 2 -4.26 19.95 10.24
C GLU A 2 -3.43 18.66 10.06
N LEU A 3 -2.19 18.66 10.58
CA LEU A 3 -1.23 17.56 10.42
C LEU A 3 -1.71 16.23 11.04
N ASP A 4 -2.31 16.29 12.23
CA ASP A 4 -2.84 15.12 12.94
C ASP A 4 -3.99 14.43 12.16
N LYS A 5 -4.90 15.25 11.61
CA LYS A 5 -5.99 14.79 10.74
C LYS A 5 -5.44 14.17 9.47
N PHE A 6 -4.42 14.78 8.87
CA PHE A 6 -3.75 14.27 7.69
C PHE A 6 -3.10 12.89 7.93
N VAL A 7 -2.33 12.75 9.01
CA VAL A 7 -1.67 11.48 9.38
C VAL A 7 -2.72 10.40 9.64
N THR A 8 -3.77 10.73 10.39
CA THR A 8 -4.87 9.80 10.70
C THR A 8 -5.57 9.32 9.43
N LYS A 9 -6.03 10.25 8.57
CA LYS A 9 -6.71 9.90 7.31
C LYS A 9 -5.80 9.06 6.41
N THR A 10 -4.52 9.40 6.31
CA THR A 10 -3.52 8.67 5.51
C THR A 10 -3.39 7.22 5.98
N LEU A 11 -3.16 7.00 7.27
CA LEU A 11 -2.98 5.65 7.83
C LEU A 11 -4.25 4.80 7.68
N LEU A 12 -5.43 5.39 7.82
CA LEU A 12 -6.70 4.70 7.61
C LEU A 12 -6.90 4.26 6.16
N MET A 13 -6.58 5.12 5.18
CA MET A 13 -6.67 4.75 3.77
C MET A 13 -5.67 3.65 3.39
N ILE A 14 -4.43 3.73 3.87
CA ILE A 14 -3.42 2.68 3.66
C ILE A 14 -3.92 1.37 4.29
N SER A 15 -4.37 1.41 5.55
CA SER A 15 -4.91 0.24 6.25
C SER A 15 -6.08 -0.38 5.51
N LYS A 16 -7.01 0.43 5.01
CA LYS A 16 -8.14 -0.03 4.20
C LYS A 16 -7.65 -0.70 2.91
N GLY A 17 -6.71 -0.09 2.19
CA GLY A 17 -6.15 -0.66 0.96
C GLY A 17 -5.45 -2.00 1.20
N VAL A 18 -4.71 -2.12 2.31
CA VAL A 18 -4.09 -3.39 2.74
C VAL A 18 -5.16 -4.44 3.06
N TYR A 19 -6.19 -4.07 3.82
CA TYR A 19 -7.30 -4.96 4.18
C TYR A 19 -8.06 -5.46 2.94
N ASP A 20 -8.40 -4.58 2.01
CA ASP A 20 -9.07 -4.94 0.77
C ASP A 20 -8.19 -5.90 -0.06
N ALA A 21 -6.88 -5.61 -0.17
CA ALA A 21 -5.92 -6.48 -0.85
C ALA A 21 -5.78 -7.85 -0.16
N GLN A 22 -5.81 -7.92 1.17
CA GLN A 22 -5.80 -9.18 1.92
C GLN A 22 -6.99 -10.07 1.59
N ASN A 23 -8.16 -9.49 1.34
CA ASN A 23 -9.38 -10.24 1.03
C ASN A 23 -9.44 -10.70 -0.43
N SER A 24 -8.87 -9.95 -1.38
CA SER A 24 -8.91 -10.27 -2.82
C SER A 24 -7.70 -11.06 -3.33
N SER A 25 -6.53 -10.89 -2.71
CA SER A 25 -5.29 -11.57 -3.12
C SER A 25 -5.27 -13.11 -3.06
N PRO A 26 -6.06 -13.80 -2.20
CA PRO A 26 -6.06 -15.26 -2.15
C PRO A 26 -6.46 -15.94 -3.48
N GLU A 27 -7.26 -15.27 -4.32
CA GLU A 27 -7.61 -15.76 -5.68
C GLU A 27 -6.35 -16.00 -6.54
N TYR A 28 -5.29 -15.24 -6.29
CA TYR A 28 -4.02 -15.32 -7.00
C TYR A 28 -2.96 -16.14 -6.24
N GLY A 29 -3.34 -16.81 -5.14
CA GLY A 29 -2.41 -17.52 -4.26
C GLY A 29 -1.45 -16.60 -3.49
N VAL A 30 -1.72 -15.30 -3.46
CA VAL A 30 -0.91 -14.29 -2.76
C VAL A 30 -1.47 -14.07 -1.36
N LYS A 31 -0.60 -13.89 -0.37
CA LYS A 31 -0.98 -13.41 0.97
C LYS A 31 -0.34 -12.06 1.23
N VAL A 32 -1.16 -11.10 1.64
CA VAL A 32 -0.72 -9.74 1.96
C VAL A 32 -0.58 -9.59 3.47
N ASN A 33 0.55 -9.07 3.92
CA ASN A 33 0.84 -8.75 5.33
C ASN A 33 0.47 -9.87 6.32
N GLU A 34 0.84 -11.11 5.99
CA GLU A 34 0.59 -12.26 6.86
C GLU A 34 1.61 -12.38 8.00
N LEU A 35 1.27 -13.16 9.02
CA LEU A 35 2.19 -13.47 10.12
C LEU A 35 3.30 -14.41 9.62
N PRO A 36 4.58 -14.07 9.84
CA PRO A 36 5.68 -14.95 9.48
C PRO A 36 5.68 -16.21 10.36
N ILE A 37 6.14 -17.32 9.80
CA ILE A 37 6.52 -18.49 10.60
C ILE A 37 7.77 -18.11 11.40
N THR A 38 7.71 -18.24 12.72
CA THR A 38 8.87 -18.09 13.59
C THR A 38 9.83 -19.26 13.34
N SER A 39 10.76 -19.11 12.39
CA SER A 39 11.86 -20.05 12.22
C SER A 39 13.03 -19.65 13.11
N PHE A 40 13.63 -20.64 13.79
CA PHE A 40 14.77 -20.49 14.70
C PHE A 40 16.06 -19.99 14.04
N SER A 41 16.06 -19.72 12.73
CA SER A 41 17.22 -19.24 11.99
C SER A 41 17.00 -17.81 11.51
N ARG A 42 17.89 -16.92 11.98
CA ARG A 42 17.95 -15.51 11.61
C ARG A 42 18.23 -15.37 10.12
N ASN A 43 17.32 -14.76 9.36
CA ASN A 43 17.57 -13.51 8.62
C ASN A 43 16.42 -13.14 7.68
N ASP A 44 15.60 -14.09 7.21
CA ASP A 44 14.48 -13.80 6.30
C ASP A 44 13.16 -14.40 6.78
N PRO A 45 12.07 -13.61 6.89
CA PRO A 45 10.77 -14.11 7.32
C PRO A 45 10.19 -15.08 6.29
N LEU A 46 9.82 -16.28 6.75
CA LEU A 46 9.11 -17.29 5.97
C LEU A 46 7.60 -17.09 6.10
N SER A 47 6.86 -17.23 5.00
CA SER A 47 5.40 -17.23 4.97
C SER A 47 4.81 -18.59 5.30
N GLN A 48 3.50 -18.64 5.59
CA GLN A 48 2.79 -19.87 5.95
C GLN A 48 2.81 -20.94 4.84
N ASN A 49 2.99 -20.52 3.57
CA ASN A 49 3.13 -21.41 2.42
C ASN A 49 4.58 -21.91 2.20
N GLY A 50 5.51 -21.61 3.11
CA GLY A 50 6.92 -22.02 3.01
C GLY A 50 7.77 -21.23 2.00
N THR A 51 7.25 -20.13 1.44
CA THR A 51 8.05 -19.20 0.63
C THR A 51 8.71 -18.12 1.50
N PHE A 52 9.67 -17.39 0.92
CA PHE A 52 10.17 -16.18 1.56
C PHE A 52 9.18 -15.04 1.36
N MET A 53 8.91 -14.28 2.43
CA MET A 53 8.14 -13.05 2.32
C MET A 53 8.97 -12.00 1.57
N GLN A 54 8.33 -11.28 0.67
CA GLN A 54 8.92 -10.22 -0.13
C GLN A 54 8.33 -8.88 0.25
N ASN A 55 9.16 -7.86 0.35
CA ASN A 55 8.72 -6.50 0.67
C ASN A 55 8.40 -5.74 -0.62
N VAL A 56 7.15 -5.28 -0.76
CA VAL A 56 6.75 -4.32 -1.80
C VAL A 56 6.73 -2.93 -1.20
N THR A 57 7.56 -2.04 -1.73
CA THR A 57 7.66 -0.65 -1.30
C THR A 57 6.86 0.25 -2.22
N PHE A 58 5.98 1.06 -1.61
CA PHE A 58 5.23 2.10 -2.28
C PHE A 58 5.86 3.45 -1.92
N ASP A 59 6.14 4.27 -2.92
CA ASP A 59 6.50 5.69 -2.78
C ASP A 59 5.46 6.50 -3.54
N VAL A 60 4.58 7.16 -2.80
CA VAL A 60 3.36 7.76 -3.32
C VAL A 60 3.38 9.26 -3.06
N ALA A 61 3.33 10.03 -4.15
CA ALA A 61 3.05 11.46 -4.09
C ALA A 61 1.55 11.67 -3.89
N ILE A 62 1.20 12.48 -2.91
CA ILE A 62 -0.18 12.77 -2.53
C ILE A 62 -0.41 14.27 -2.42
N THR A 63 -1.63 14.67 -2.73
CA THR A 63 -2.09 16.04 -2.69
C THR A 63 -3.27 16.14 -1.75
N THR A 64 -3.38 17.29 -1.11
CA THR A 64 -4.51 17.60 -0.24
C THR A 64 -5.27 18.75 -0.85
N GLU A 65 -6.53 18.52 -1.15
CA GLU A 65 -7.43 19.58 -1.62
C GLU A 65 -8.31 20.00 -0.45
N GLU A 66 -8.32 21.29 -0.15
CA GLU A 66 -9.23 21.88 0.83
C GLU A 66 -10.56 22.16 0.14
N VAL A 67 -11.59 21.39 0.49
CA VAL A 67 -12.96 21.66 0.03
C VAL A 67 -13.58 22.67 0.99
N SER A 68 -14.26 23.67 0.45
CA SER A 68 -14.83 24.82 1.17
C SER A 68 -15.78 24.47 2.33
N GLU A 69 -16.19 23.21 2.46
CA GLU A 69 -17.08 22.68 3.51
C GLU A 69 -16.33 22.03 4.70
N GLY A 70 -15.00 22.17 4.78
CA GLY A 70 -14.19 21.72 5.92
C GLY A 70 -13.72 20.26 5.84
N ASP A 71 -14.15 19.52 4.83
CA ASP A 71 -13.67 18.16 4.54
C ASP A 71 -12.57 18.18 3.48
N ALA A 72 -11.32 18.16 3.95
CA ALA A 72 -10.18 17.97 3.06
C ALA A 72 -10.13 16.53 2.53
N LYS A 73 -9.93 16.40 1.22
CA LYS A 73 -9.76 15.13 0.51
C LYS A 73 -8.28 14.90 0.22
N ILE A 74 -7.85 13.64 0.34
CA ILE A 74 -6.52 13.20 -0.09
C ILE A 74 -6.65 12.52 -1.45
N SER A 75 -5.82 12.95 -2.39
CA SER A 75 -5.73 12.39 -3.74
C SER A 75 -4.32 11.90 -4.01
N VAL A 76 -4.18 10.80 -4.75
CA VAL A 76 -2.88 10.27 -5.19
C VAL A 76 -2.54 10.90 -6.54
N LEU A 77 -1.33 11.43 -6.69
CA LEU A 77 -0.83 11.91 -7.98
C LEU A 77 -0.56 10.71 -8.90
N GLY A 78 -1.52 10.39 -9.76
CA GLY A 78 -1.33 9.49 -10.89
C GLY A 78 -0.71 10.21 -12.09
N LEU A 79 -0.19 9.45 -13.05
CA LEU A 79 0.36 9.92 -14.34
C LEU A 79 -0.67 10.59 -15.27
N SER A 80 -1.84 11.00 -14.79
CA SER A 80 -2.84 11.74 -15.57
C SER A 80 -2.52 13.24 -15.59
N LEU A 81 -1.34 13.59 -16.10
CA LEU A 81 -0.95 14.97 -16.37
C LEU A 81 -1.27 15.29 -17.84
N GLY A 82 -2.46 15.83 -18.12
CA GLY A 82 -2.73 16.37 -19.44
C GLY A 82 -4.19 16.53 -19.83
N LYS A 83 -4.90 17.52 -19.26
CA LYS A 83 -5.99 18.21 -19.98
C LYS A 83 -6.36 19.58 -19.41
N ASN A 84 -5.39 20.43 -19.04
CA ASN A 84 -5.47 21.90 -19.05
C ASN A 84 -4.51 22.47 -18.00
N GLY A 85 -3.50 23.20 -18.49
CA GLY A 85 -2.46 23.82 -17.70
C GLY A 85 -3.00 24.80 -16.67
N SER A 86 -2.78 24.46 -15.41
CA SER A 86 -2.63 25.38 -14.30
C SER A 86 -1.64 24.71 -13.35
N PHE A 87 -0.39 25.19 -13.33
CA PHE A 87 0.52 24.86 -12.24
C PHE A 87 0.04 25.63 -11.01
N THR A 88 -0.96 25.08 -10.32
CA THR A 88 -1.14 25.40 -8.91
C THR A 88 0.07 24.83 -8.18
N ASP A 89 0.65 25.58 -7.24
CA ASP A 89 1.66 25.05 -6.31
C ASP A 89 1.00 23.94 -5.49
N VAL A 90 1.00 22.73 -6.04
CA VAL A 90 0.50 21.54 -5.39
C VAL A 90 1.54 21.18 -4.35
N TYR A 91 1.26 21.48 -3.08
CA TYR A 91 2.02 20.95 -1.95
C TYR A 91 1.91 19.43 -1.96
N SER A 92 2.85 18.78 -2.64
CA SER A 92 2.93 17.34 -2.75
C SER A 92 3.65 16.79 -1.53
N SER A 93 2.93 16.15 -0.63
CA SER A 93 3.54 15.27 0.38
C SER A 93 3.93 13.96 -0.28
N ARG A 94 4.97 13.29 0.25
CA ARG A 94 5.34 11.93 -0.15
C ARG A 94 5.17 10.99 1.02
N ILE A 95 4.57 9.83 0.76
CA ILE A 95 4.47 8.76 1.73
C ILE A 95 5.20 7.56 1.17
N LYS A 96 6.14 7.03 1.95
CA LYS A 96 6.82 5.78 1.65
C LYS A 96 6.43 4.74 2.69
N PHE A 97 5.94 3.60 2.24
CA PHE A 97 5.58 2.48 3.11
C PHE A 97 5.88 1.15 2.43
N THR A 98 6.03 0.10 3.24
CA THR A 98 6.39 -1.24 2.79
C THR A 98 5.35 -2.21 3.30
N ILE A 99 4.90 -3.10 2.42
CA ILE A 99 3.99 -4.20 2.77
C ILE A 99 4.71 -5.51 2.45
N PRO A 100 4.82 -6.45 3.41
CA PRO A 100 5.33 -7.78 3.14
C PRO A 100 4.24 -8.63 2.47
N LEU A 101 4.60 -9.36 1.43
CA LEU A 101 3.73 -10.27 0.68
C LEU A 101 4.38 -11.64 0.57
N SER A 102 3.57 -12.69 0.46
CA SER A 102 4.04 -13.98 -0.05
C SER A 102 3.35 -14.30 -1.37
N PHE A 103 4.14 -14.83 -2.30
CA PHE A 103 3.67 -15.22 -3.62
C PHE A 103 3.52 -16.74 -3.67
N PRO A 104 2.62 -17.26 -4.52
CA PRO A 104 2.51 -18.69 -4.69
C PRO A 104 3.83 -19.26 -5.21
N ARG A 105 4.24 -20.40 -4.67
CA ARG A 105 5.29 -21.20 -5.28
C ARG A 105 4.70 -21.79 -6.57
N SER A 106 5.38 -21.61 -7.70
CA SER A 106 5.10 -22.46 -8.86
C SER A 106 5.37 -23.90 -8.44
N SER A 107 4.32 -24.68 -8.19
CA SER A 107 4.41 -26.11 -8.37
C SER A 107 4.36 -26.36 -9.87
N LEU A 108 5.34 -27.09 -10.38
CA LEU A 108 5.21 -27.86 -11.62
C LEU A 108 4.26 -29.04 -11.38
N ASP A 109 3.10 -28.82 -10.74
CA ASP A 109 2.12 -29.89 -10.53
C ASP A 109 0.91 -29.59 -11.39
N LYS A 110 1.05 -29.97 -12.67
CA LYS A 110 -0.08 -30.58 -13.37
C LYS A 110 -0.47 -31.81 -12.56
N GLN A 111 -1.61 -31.76 -11.87
CA GLN A 111 -2.48 -32.93 -11.68
C GLN A 111 -3.92 -32.50 -11.89
#